data_AF-A0A1D2MMT8-F1
#
_entry.id   AF-A0A1D2MMT8-F1
#
_cell.length_a   1.000
_cell.length_b   1.000
_cell.length_c   1.000
_cell.angle_alpha   90.00
_cell.angle_beta   90.00
_cell.angle_gamma   90.00
#
_symmetry.space_group_name_H-M   'P 1'
#
loop_
_entity.id
_entity.type
_entity.pdbx_description
1 polymer ?
#
loop_
_entity_poly.entity_id
_entity_poly.type
_entity_poly.pdbx_seq_one_letter_code
_entity_poly.pdbx_strand_id
1 'polypeptide(L)'
;LDWTKSHLVRILVETPFVSVYGTSGEPVSSQINPKLGTTENGDSGIFDGYYELVFVAYLQPLALTTYEIQREEDRKRASHPVPNHNVAVSASVQCRNCGYNINSLDQQSYITLENDEIAAYFDGKEGLLKGIHKKGRAIND
;
A
#
# COMPACT_ATOMS: atom_id res chain seq x y z
N LEU A 1 24.85 -7.94 -4.98
CA LEU A 1 24.37 -6.56 -5.21
C LEU A 1 25.28 -5.65 -4.38
N ASP A 2 26.16 -4.92 -5.05
CA ASP A 2 27.21 -4.06 -4.48
C ASP A 2 26.83 -2.56 -4.50
N TRP A 3 25.56 -2.23 -4.75
CA TRP A 3 25.02 -0.87 -4.69
C TRP A 3 23.77 -0.77 -3.80
N THR A 4 23.50 0.42 -3.28
CA THR A 4 22.32 0.72 -2.46
C THR A 4 21.05 0.54 -3.28
N LYS A 5 20.04 -0.14 -2.72
CA LYS A 5 18.81 -0.45 -3.43
C LYS A 5 17.59 -0.20 -2.56
N SER A 6 16.58 0.46 -3.13
CA SER A 6 15.24 0.49 -2.55
C SER A 6 14.42 -0.71 -3.03
N HIS A 7 13.69 -1.34 -2.13
CA HIS A 7 12.81 -2.46 -2.46
C HIS A 7 11.48 -2.36 -1.72
N LEU A 8 10.39 -2.63 -2.43
CA LEU A 8 9.07 -2.72 -1.82
C LEU A 8 8.97 -4.07 -1.10
N VAL A 9 8.88 -4.04 0.22
CA VAL A 9 8.71 -5.22 1.06
C VAL A 9 7.21 -5.44 1.31
N ARG A 10 6.76 -6.69 1.21
CA ARG A 10 5.39 -7.11 1.50
C ARG A 10 5.42 -8.30 2.45
N ILE A 11 4.72 -8.18 3.56
CA ILE A 11 4.60 -9.22 4.59
C ILE A 11 3.17 -9.31 5.11
N LEU A 12 2.84 -10.45 5.70
CA LEU A 12 1.54 -10.68 6.34
C LEU A 12 1.60 -10.30 7.82
N VAL A 13 0.57 -9.59 8.29
CA VAL A 13 0.37 -9.22 9.69
C VAL A 13 -1.05 -9.59 10.14
N GLU A 14 -1.21 -9.91 11.41
CA GLU A 14 -2.49 -10.37 11.99
C GLU A 14 -3.45 -9.20 12.32
N THR A 15 -2.92 -7.97 12.39
CA THR A 15 -3.66 -6.77 12.76
C THR A 15 -3.33 -5.63 11.79
N PRO A 16 -4.31 -4.78 11.43
CA PRO A 16 -4.04 -3.64 10.56
C PRO A 16 -3.39 -2.47 11.32
N PHE A 17 -3.33 -2.53 12.65
CA PHE A 17 -2.80 -1.46 13.51
C PHE A 17 -1.33 -1.71 13.84
N VAL A 18 -0.48 -1.52 12.84
CA VAL A 18 0.98 -1.69 12.94
C VAL A 18 1.73 -0.44 12.49
N SER A 19 2.93 -0.27 13.02
CA SER A 19 3.89 0.75 12.63
C SER A 19 5.21 0.09 12.25
N VAL A 20 5.93 0.67 11.28
CA VAL A 20 7.25 0.20 10.83
C VAL A 20 8.30 1.22 11.24
N TYR A 21 9.39 0.74 11.83
CA TYR A 21 10.54 1.55 12.23
C TYR A 21 11.81 1.03 11.57
N GLY A 22 12.68 1.95 11.18
CA GLY A 22 13.98 1.63 10.60
C GLY A 22 15.05 1.37 11.65
N THR A 23 16.29 1.23 11.20
CA THR A 23 17.42 0.79 12.04
C THR A 23 17.77 1.76 13.17
N SER A 24 17.40 3.03 13.06
CA SER A 24 17.63 4.07 14.08
C SER A 24 16.36 4.42 14.88
N GLY A 25 15.31 3.62 14.76
CA GLY A 25 14.02 3.86 15.43
C GLY A 25 13.19 4.97 14.79
N GLU A 26 13.56 5.43 13.60
CA GLU A 26 12.81 6.38 12.80
C GLU A 26 11.57 5.71 12.19
N PRO A 27 10.42 6.39 12.10
CA PRO A 27 9.25 5.84 11.46
C PRO A 27 9.44 5.70 9.94
N VAL A 28 8.94 4.61 9.39
CA VAL A 28 8.97 4.31 7.96
C VAL A 28 7.55 4.37 7.41
N SER A 29 7.36 5.14 6.34
CA SER A 29 6.08 5.19 5.63
C SER A 29 5.68 3.79 5.17
N SER A 30 4.48 3.38 5.57
CA SER A 30 3.95 2.06 5.30
C SER A 30 2.46 2.13 4.97
N GLN A 31 2.00 1.14 4.22
CA GLN A 31 0.63 0.98 3.79
C GLN A 31 0.11 -0.39 4.23
N ILE A 32 -1.12 -0.44 4.72
CA ILE A 32 -1.81 -1.68 5.01
C ILE A 32 -2.89 -1.96 3.96
N ASN A 33 -2.93 -3.19 3.46
CA ASN A 33 -3.91 -3.64 2.47
C ASN A 33 -4.69 -4.84 3.01
N PRO A 34 -5.96 -5.01 2.61
CA PRO A 34 -6.65 -6.28 2.82
C PRO A 34 -5.93 -7.39 2.04
N LYS A 35 -5.80 -8.57 2.65
CA LYS A 35 -5.29 -9.74 1.94
C LYS A 35 -6.36 -10.23 0.98
N LEU A 36 -6.14 -10.04 -0.31
CA LEU A 36 -6.98 -10.62 -1.36
C LEU A 36 -6.53 -12.04 -1.64
N GLY A 37 -7.48 -12.91 -1.93
CA GLY A 37 -7.16 -14.18 -2.56
C GLY A 37 -8.40 -14.84 -3.13
N THR A 38 -8.19 -16.05 -3.61
CA THR A 38 -9.20 -16.84 -4.27
C THR A 38 -9.61 -17.98 -3.34
N THR A 39 -10.91 -18.16 -3.11
CA THR A 39 -11.44 -19.33 -2.40
C THR A 39 -11.25 -20.57 -3.27
N GLU A 40 -11.41 -21.75 -2.68
CA GLU A 40 -11.35 -23.02 -3.42
C GLU A 40 -12.39 -23.10 -4.54
N ASN A 41 -13.47 -22.32 -4.45
CA ASN A 41 -14.53 -22.24 -5.47
C ASN A 41 -14.24 -21.22 -6.59
N GLY A 42 -13.08 -20.56 -6.56
CA GLY A 42 -12.72 -19.54 -7.55
C GLY A 42 -13.22 -18.12 -7.23
N ASP A 43 -13.92 -17.93 -6.12
CA ASP A 43 -14.41 -16.61 -5.72
C ASP A 43 -13.27 -15.76 -5.17
N SER A 44 -13.15 -14.53 -5.66
CA SER A 44 -12.18 -13.57 -5.10
C SER A 44 -12.80 -12.87 -3.89
N GLY A 45 -12.07 -12.88 -2.77
CA GLY A 45 -12.55 -12.29 -1.52
C GLY A 45 -11.43 -11.70 -0.68
N ILE A 46 -11.84 -10.95 0.35
CA ILE A 46 -10.94 -10.49 1.40
C ILE A 46 -10.79 -11.65 2.39
N PHE A 47 -9.54 -12.07 2.64
CA PHE A 47 -9.22 -13.01 3.69
C PHE A 47 -9.27 -12.29 5.03
N ASP A 48 -10.18 -12.71 5.89
CA ASP A 48 -10.24 -12.21 7.26
C ASP A 48 -9.04 -12.73 8.09
N GLY A 49 -8.60 -11.89 9.03
CA GLY A 49 -7.57 -12.23 10.02
C GLY A 49 -6.12 -11.98 9.59
N TYR A 50 -5.85 -11.66 8.32
CA TYR A 50 -4.52 -11.25 7.86
C TYR A 50 -4.59 -10.05 6.92
N TYR A 51 -3.58 -9.20 7.05
CA TYR A 51 -3.41 -7.98 6.25
C TYR A 51 -2.03 -7.96 5.64
N GLU A 52 -1.88 -7.22 4.54
CA GLU A 52 -0.61 -7.07 3.86
C GLU A 52 0.00 -5.73 4.20
N LEU A 53 1.08 -5.77 4.98
CA LEU A 53 1.89 -4.62 5.29
C LEU A 53 2.93 -4.43 4.19
N VAL A 54 2.94 -3.22 3.63
CA VAL A 54 3.83 -2.83 2.54
C VAL A 54 4.64 -1.60 2.95
N PHE A 55 5.95 -1.65 2.77
CA PHE A 55 6.85 -0.51 3.03
C PHE A 55 8.08 -0.57 2.12
N VAL A 56 8.78 0.54 1.96
CA VAL A 56 10.02 0.61 1.16
C VAL A 56 11.22 0.41 2.07
N ALA A 57 11.98 -0.66 1.84
CA ALA A 57 13.26 -0.91 2.50
C ALA A 57 14.41 -0.31 1.69
N TYR A 58 15.35 0.34 2.37
CA TYR A 58 16.57 0.90 1.81
C TYR A 58 17.75 0.03 2.22
N LEU A 59 18.23 -0.79 1.30
CA LEU A 59 19.23 -1.82 1.54
C LEU A 59 20.62 -1.30 1.21
N GLN A 60 21.53 -1.40 2.17
CA GLN A 60 22.94 -1.08 1.96
C GLN A 60 23.66 -2.22 1.20
N PRO A 61 24.70 -1.91 0.39
CA PRO A 61 25.49 -2.91 -0.32
C PRO A 61 26.00 -4.00 0.61
N LEU A 62 25.76 -5.26 0.26
CA LEU A 62 26.31 -6.44 0.97
C LEU A 62 26.07 -6.43 2.49
N ALA A 63 25.01 -5.77 2.96
CA ALA A 63 24.71 -5.61 4.37
C ALA A 63 23.30 -6.11 4.70
N LEU A 64 23.07 -6.36 5.99
CA LEU A 64 21.75 -6.63 6.54
C LEU A 64 21.14 -5.32 7.06
N THR A 65 19.91 -5.04 6.68
CA THR A 65 19.12 -3.91 7.21
C THR A 65 17.94 -4.47 7.99
N THR A 66 17.79 -4.04 9.24
CA THR A 66 16.73 -4.51 10.13
C THR A 66 15.64 -3.46 10.24
N TYR A 67 14.39 -3.91 10.19
CA TYR A 67 13.21 -3.09 10.44
C TYR A 67 12.42 -3.70 11.58
N GLU A 68 11.84 -2.86 12.42
CA GLU A 68 10.98 -3.27 13.51
C GLU A 68 9.52 -3.01 13.16
N ILE A 69 8.66 -4.00 13.42
CA ILE A 69 7.22 -3.91 13.20
C ILE A 69 6.56 -4.02 14.57
N GLN A 70 5.86 -2.98 14.98
CA GLN A 70 5.22 -2.91 16.29
C GLN A 70 3.71 -2.84 16.14
N ARG A 71 2.98 -3.57 17.00
CA ARG A 71 1.53 -3.40 17.14
C ARG A 71 1.25 -2.16 17.97
N GLU A 72 0.24 -1.39 17.59
CA GLU A 72 -0.12 -0.17 18.33
C GLU A 72 -0.57 -0.45 19.77
N GLU A 73 -1.14 -1.63 20.04
CA GLU A 73 -1.53 -2.05 21.38
C GLU A 73 -0.34 -2.25 22.33
N ASP A 74 0.78 -2.74 21.81
CA ASP A 74 2.02 -2.92 22.56
C ASP A 74 2.65 -1.55 22.87
N ARG A 75 2.54 -0.60 21.94
CA ARG A 75 3.00 0.78 22.13
C ARG A 75 2.20 1.52 23.20
N LYS A 76 0.87 1.36 23.25
CA LYS A 76 0.03 2.00 24.29
C LYS A 76 0.37 1.53 25.71
N ARG A 77 0.96 0.34 25.86
CA ARG A 77 1.43 -0.18 27.16
C ARG A 77 2.80 0.39 27.56
N ALA A 78 3.60 0.84 26.59
CA ALA A 78 4.84 1.55 26.85
C ALA A 78 4.52 3.02 27.18
N SER A 79 5.01 3.51 28.32
CA SER A 79 4.56 4.69 29.06
C SER A 79 4.70 6.07 28.39
N HIS A 80 4.92 6.15 27.08
CA HIS A 80 5.13 7.42 26.36
C HIS A 80 4.25 7.49 25.11
N PRO A 81 3.22 8.35 25.08
CA PRO A 81 2.38 8.55 23.90
C PRO A 81 3.18 9.30 22.84
N VAL A 82 3.83 8.56 21.94
CA VAL A 82 4.29 9.12 20.66
C VAL A 82 3.02 9.49 19.86
N PRO A 83 3.00 10.61 19.12
CA PRO A 83 1.83 10.98 18.34
C PRO A 83 1.44 9.89 17.31
N ASN A 84 0.13 9.75 17.05
CA ASN A 84 -0.51 8.74 16.18
C ASN A 84 -0.15 8.84 14.68
N HIS A 85 0.89 9.57 14.30
CA HIS A 85 1.18 9.91 12.91
C HIS A 85 1.92 8.80 12.12
N ASN A 86 2.28 7.68 12.75
CA ASN A 86 3.16 6.67 12.15
C ASN A 86 2.50 5.31 11.91
N VAL A 87 1.19 5.18 12.16
CA VAL A 87 0.45 3.95 11.86
C VAL A 87 0.39 3.75 10.35
N ALA A 88 0.55 2.52 9.89
CA ALA A 88 0.39 2.18 8.48
C ALA A 88 -0.93 2.71 7.92
N VAL A 89 -0.87 3.42 6.80
CA VAL A 89 -2.05 4.04 6.20
C VAL A 89 -2.84 2.96 5.47
N SER A 90 -4.13 2.84 5.76
CA SER A 90 -5.01 1.96 5.00
C SER A 90 -5.11 2.39 3.55
N ALA A 91 -4.88 1.45 2.64
CA ALA A 91 -5.18 1.66 1.24
C ALA A 91 -6.65 2.06 1.09
N SER A 92 -6.90 3.23 0.50
CA SER A 92 -8.25 3.71 0.24
C SER A 92 -8.50 3.73 -1.25
N VAL A 93 -9.61 3.12 -1.68
CA VAL A 93 -10.09 3.22 -3.05
C VAL A 93 -11.10 4.37 -3.08
N GLN A 94 -10.68 5.52 -3.58
CA GLN A 94 -11.59 6.65 -3.80
C GLN A 94 -12.27 6.49 -5.15
N CYS A 95 -13.55 6.13 -5.14
CA CYS A 95 -14.35 6.13 -6.35
C CYS A 95 -15.01 7.48 -6.56
N ARG A 96 -14.49 8.28 -7.50
CA ARG A 96 -15.02 9.64 -7.78
C ARG A 96 -16.35 9.65 -8.55
N ASN A 97 -16.77 8.53 -9.14
CA ASN A 97 -17.98 8.41 -9.97
C ASN A 97 -18.77 7.10 -9.75
N CYS A 98 -18.62 6.44 -8.60
CA CYS A 98 -19.47 5.30 -8.27
C CYS A 98 -20.84 5.82 -7.85
N GLY A 99 -21.78 5.91 -8.78
CA GLY A 99 -23.19 6.02 -8.43
C GLY A 99 -23.58 4.84 -7.52
N TYR A 100 -24.60 5.02 -6.70
CA TYR A 100 -25.12 4.02 -5.74
C TYR A 100 -25.56 2.67 -6.36
N ASN A 101 -25.41 2.48 -7.67
CA ASN A 101 -25.59 1.23 -8.38
C ASN A 101 -24.25 0.75 -8.96
N ILE A 102 -23.59 -0.16 -8.24
CA ILE A 102 -22.37 -0.87 -8.69
C ILE A 102 -22.68 -1.81 -9.88
N ASN A 103 -23.95 -1.99 -10.22
CA ASN A 103 -24.42 -2.86 -11.30
C ASN A 103 -24.34 -2.25 -12.71
N SER A 104 -23.92 -1.00 -12.85
CA SER A 104 -23.71 -0.39 -14.17
C SER A 104 -22.52 0.56 -14.15
N LEU A 105 -21.31 0.01 -14.16
CA LEU A 105 -20.16 0.73 -14.71
C LEU A 105 -20.50 0.99 -16.18
N ASP A 106 -20.91 2.22 -16.50
CA ASP A 106 -21.15 2.64 -17.89
C ASP A 106 -19.93 2.27 -18.74
N GLN A 107 -20.15 1.76 -19.95
CA GLN A 107 -19.16 1.18 -20.85
C GLN A 107 -17.98 2.10 -21.24
N GLN A 108 -17.98 3.35 -20.78
CA GLN A 108 -16.94 4.37 -21.00
C GLN A 108 -16.22 4.81 -19.71
N SER A 109 -16.42 4.09 -18.60
CA SER A 109 -15.69 4.36 -17.35
C SER A 109 -14.29 3.72 -17.40
N TYR A 110 -13.28 4.51 -17.04
CA TYR A 110 -11.91 4.03 -16.87
C TYR A 110 -11.58 3.91 -15.39
N ILE A 111 -10.90 2.83 -15.00
CA ILE A 111 -10.25 2.76 -13.70
C ILE A 111 -8.87 3.40 -13.86
N THR A 112 -8.57 4.39 -13.02
CA THR A 112 -7.28 5.09 -13.06
C THR A 112 -6.52 4.81 -11.76
N LEU A 113 -5.29 4.31 -11.89
CA LEU A 113 -4.35 4.16 -10.79
C LEU A 113 -3.20 5.13 -11.01
N GLU A 114 -2.91 5.98 -10.03
CA GLU A 114 -1.91 7.03 -10.19
C GLU A 114 -1.02 7.20 -8.97
N ASN A 115 0.21 7.64 -9.23
CA ASN A 115 1.12 8.20 -8.24
C ASN A 115 1.70 9.50 -8.81
N ASP A 116 2.75 10.05 -8.17
CA ASP A 116 3.34 11.33 -8.59
C ASP A 116 4.04 11.25 -9.97
N GLU A 117 4.41 10.05 -10.42
CA GLU A 117 5.23 9.83 -11.61
C GLU A 117 4.42 9.29 -12.80
N ILE A 118 3.37 8.50 -12.55
CA ILE A 118 2.59 7.84 -13.59
C ILE A 118 1.08 7.84 -13.30
N ALA A 119 0.29 7.78 -14.36
CA ALA A 119 -1.12 7.41 -14.34
C ALA A 119 -1.34 6.22 -15.29
N ALA A 120 -1.89 5.13 -14.78
CA ALA A 120 -2.26 3.93 -15.52
C ALA A 120 -3.78 3.86 -15.65
N TYR A 121 -4.25 3.58 -16.87
CA TYR A 121 -5.67 3.54 -17.23
C TYR A 121 -6.06 2.13 -17.61
N PHE A 122 -7.15 1.65 -17.01
CA PHE A 122 -7.70 0.33 -17.24
C PHE A 122 -9.13 0.46 -17.73
N ASP A 123 -9.52 -0.47 -18.60
CA ASP A 123 -10.91 -0.66 -19.01
C ASP A 123 -11.79 -0.91 -17.77
N GLY A 124 -12.84 -0.11 -17.57
CA GLY A 124 -13.70 -0.26 -16.40
C GLY A 124 -14.49 -1.56 -16.37
N LYS A 125 -14.70 -2.21 -17.52
CA LYS A 125 -15.45 -3.47 -17.62
C LYS A 125 -14.54 -4.69 -17.53
N GLU A 126 -13.44 -4.68 -18.28
CA GLU A 126 -12.55 -5.84 -18.39
C GLU A 126 -11.37 -5.78 -17.41
N GLY A 127 -11.09 -4.62 -16.81
CA GLY A 127 -9.92 -4.41 -15.95
C GLY A 127 -8.59 -4.47 -16.71
N LEU A 128 -8.61 -4.49 -18.05
CA LEU A 128 -7.42 -4.60 -18.88
C LEU A 128 -6.73 -3.24 -19.02
N LEU A 129 -5.40 -3.25 -18.93
CA LEU A 129 -4.59 -2.04 -19.13
C LEU A 129 -4.78 -1.50 -20.56
N LYS A 130 -5.16 -0.22 -20.65
CA LYS A 130 -5.31 0.50 -21.93
C LYS A 130 -4.15 1.45 -22.18
N GLY A 131 -3.52 1.99 -21.14
CA GLY A 131 -2.40 2.91 -21.31
C GLY A 131 -1.71 3.31 -20.01
N ILE A 132 -0.47 3.80 -20.15
CA ILE A 132 0.31 4.37 -19.06
C ILE A 132 0.83 5.73 -19.54
N HIS A 133 0.56 6.77 -18.76
CA HIS A 133 1.05 8.13 -19.00
C HIS A 133 2.05 8.48 -17.92
N LYS A 134 3.24 8.94 -18.34
CA LYS A 134 4.20 9.55 -17.42
C LYS A 134 3.76 10.97 -17.11
N LYS A 135 3.63 11.31 -15.83
CA LYS A 135 3.40 12.68 -15.38
C LYS A 135 4.70 13.47 -15.57
N GLY A 136 4.64 14.57 -16.31
CA GLY A 136 5.77 15.47 -16.39
C GLY A 136 6.03 16.09 -15.02
N ARG A 137 7.29 16.25 -14.61
CA ARG A 137 7.61 17.14 -13.49
C ARG A 137 7.10 18.53 -13.88
N ALA A 138 6.30 19.16 -13.01
CA ALA A 138 6.08 20.59 -13.12
C ALA A 138 7.46 21.27 -13.05
N ILE A 139 7.89 21.84 -14.17
CA ILE A 139 9.02 22.76 -14.19
C ILE A 139 8.44 24.03 -13.57
N ASN A 140 8.66 24.21 -12.27
CA ASN A 140 8.49 25.51 -11.65
C ASN A 140 9.71 26.33 -12.07
N ASP A 141 9.55 27.15 -13.10
CA ASP A 141 10.45 28.26 -13.42
C ASP A 141 10.31 29.37 -12.36
#